data_AF-A0A536AEF9-F1
#
_entry.id   AF-A0A536AEF9-F1
#
_cell.length_a   1.000
_cell.length_b   1.000
_cell.length_c   1.000
_cell.angle_alpha   90.00
_cell.angle_beta   90.00
_cell.angle_gamma   90.00
#
_symmetry.space_group_name_H-M   'P 1'
#
loop_
_entity.id
_entity.type
_entity.pdbx_description
1 polymer ?
#
loop_
_entity_poly.entity_id
_entity_poly.type
_entity_poly.pdbx_seq_one_letter_code
_entity_poly.pdbx_strand_id
1 'polypeptide(L)'
;MASNKTQGPSRSELDRLADDLRVFDVNGIERAAWGWDRHEARGLDAYHHAERAALAQIEKQDLGVRWDEFRQKLFGLTESAGALINWKARHGQLGHKAENAAFGAALGLFSREHLTREQYASLVEPMAEALPWLLPDRAPAPRKP
;
A
#
# COMPACT_ATOMS: atom_id res chain seq x y z
N MET A 1 -12.32 19.79 -27.13
CA MET A 1 -12.74 19.46 -25.76
C MET A 1 -12.75 17.95 -25.63
N ALA A 2 -11.66 17.35 -25.16
CA ALA A 2 -11.58 15.91 -24.93
C ALA A 2 -11.91 15.65 -23.47
N SER A 3 -13.07 15.04 -23.23
CA SER A 3 -13.45 14.51 -21.93
C SER A 3 -12.51 13.36 -21.58
N ASN A 4 -11.66 13.53 -20.58
CA ASN A 4 -11.13 12.39 -19.84
C ASN A 4 -11.48 12.59 -18.37
N LYS A 5 -12.62 12.01 -17.99
CA LYS A 5 -13.06 11.94 -16.60
C LYS A 5 -12.08 11.02 -15.89
N THR A 6 -11.07 11.58 -15.22
CA THR A 6 -10.29 10.88 -14.21
C THR A 6 -11.18 10.64 -12.99
N GLN A 7 -12.15 9.74 -13.10
CA GLN A 7 -12.75 9.11 -11.92
C GLN A 7 -11.74 8.09 -11.43
N GLY A 8 -10.76 8.58 -10.66
CA GLY A 8 -9.88 7.73 -9.87
C GLY A 8 -10.72 7.04 -8.79
N PRO A 9 -10.40 5.79 -8.41
CA PRO A 9 -11.38 4.96 -7.72
C PRO A 9 -11.49 5.32 -6.22
N SER A 10 -12.73 5.38 -5.75
CA SER A 10 -13.15 5.79 -4.41
C SER A 10 -13.77 4.59 -3.71
N ARG A 11 -13.33 4.24 -2.48
CA ARG A 11 -13.72 3.03 -1.71
C ARG A 11 -13.40 1.68 -2.40
N SER A 12 -13.65 1.56 -3.69
CA SER A 12 -13.35 0.39 -4.52
C SER A 12 -11.86 0.08 -4.64
N GLU A 13 -10.94 1.05 -4.54
CA GLU A 13 -9.49 0.75 -4.50
C GLU A 13 -9.08 0.08 -3.20
N LEU A 14 -9.64 0.52 -2.07
CA LEU A 14 -9.31 -0.05 -0.77
C LEU A 14 -9.84 -1.48 -0.65
N ASP A 15 -11.05 -1.74 -1.17
CA ASP A 15 -11.60 -3.09 -1.26
C ASP A 15 -10.82 -3.96 -2.25
N ARG A 16 -10.46 -3.42 -3.43
CA ARG A 16 -9.58 -4.12 -4.39
C ARG A 16 -8.23 -4.47 -3.76
N LEU A 17 -7.60 -3.54 -3.06
CA LEU A 17 -6.35 -3.79 -2.35
C LEU A 17 -6.53 -4.94 -1.35
N ALA A 18 -7.59 -4.92 -0.54
CA ALA A 18 -7.86 -5.99 0.42
C ALA A 18 -8.10 -7.35 -0.25
N ASP A 19 -8.78 -7.39 -1.40
CA ASP A 19 -9.04 -8.60 -2.16
C ASP A 19 -7.76 -9.15 -2.81
N ASP A 20 -6.95 -8.29 -3.45
CA ASP A 20 -5.67 -8.66 -4.05
C ASP A 20 -4.71 -9.23 -2.99
N LEU A 21 -4.64 -8.63 -1.81
CA LEU A 21 -3.77 -9.08 -0.72
C LEU A 21 -4.25 -10.39 -0.08
N ARG A 22 -5.55 -10.71 -0.15
CA ARG A 22 -6.10 -11.99 0.36
C ARG A 22 -5.62 -13.19 -0.47
N VAL A 23 -5.50 -13.01 -1.78
CA VAL A 23 -5.08 -14.07 -2.72
C VAL A 23 -3.61 -14.00 -3.08
N PHE A 24 -2.85 -13.15 -2.41
CA PHE A 24 -1.44 -12.92 -2.68
C PHE A 24 -0.61 -14.17 -2.37
N ASP A 25 0.07 -14.68 -3.40
CA ASP A 25 0.92 -15.85 -3.30
C ASP A 25 2.36 -15.47 -2.88
N VAL A 26 3.23 -16.48 -2.77
CA VAL A 26 4.64 -16.27 -2.40
C VAL A 26 5.35 -15.34 -3.39
N ASN A 27 5.05 -15.44 -4.70
CA ASN A 27 5.65 -14.58 -5.71
C ASN A 27 5.26 -13.11 -5.52
N GLY A 28 4.00 -12.84 -5.16
CA GLY A 28 3.51 -11.51 -4.81
C GLY A 28 4.22 -10.96 -3.58
N ILE A 29 4.34 -11.77 -2.52
CA ILE A 29 5.03 -11.41 -1.28
C ILE A 29 6.50 -11.06 -1.55
N GLU A 30 7.22 -11.92 -2.28
CA GLU A 30 8.61 -11.67 -2.68
C GLU A 30 8.75 -10.39 -3.49
N ARG A 31 7.80 -10.15 -4.40
CA ARG A 31 7.81 -8.97 -5.25
C ARG A 31 7.56 -7.68 -4.47
N ALA A 32 6.63 -7.69 -3.52
CA ALA A 32 6.35 -6.57 -2.64
C ALA A 32 7.52 -6.29 -1.69
N ALA A 33 8.12 -7.35 -1.13
CA ALA A 33 9.32 -7.23 -0.30
C ALA A 33 10.51 -6.67 -1.07
N TRP A 34 10.70 -7.09 -2.32
CA TRP A 34 11.72 -6.53 -3.21
C TRP A 34 11.45 -5.06 -3.54
N GLY A 35 10.19 -4.69 -3.77
CA GLY A 35 9.78 -3.30 -3.94
C GLY A 35 10.11 -2.45 -2.71
N TRP A 36 9.88 -2.99 -1.52
CA TRP A 36 10.29 -2.36 -0.26
C TRP A 36 11.82 -2.19 -0.17
N ASP A 37 12.59 -3.24 -0.43
CA ASP A 37 14.07 -3.20 -0.39
C ASP A 37 14.66 -2.14 -1.33
N ARG A 38 14.12 -2.04 -2.55
CA ARG A 38 14.52 -0.98 -3.49
C ARG A 38 14.22 0.40 -2.96
N HIS A 39 13.11 0.55 -2.26
CA HIS A 39 12.72 1.83 -1.71
C HIS A 39 13.62 2.21 -0.52
N GLU A 40 13.83 1.29 0.41
CA GLU A 40 14.74 1.44 1.55
C GLU A 40 16.18 1.75 1.10
N ALA A 41 16.68 1.07 0.06
CA ALA A 41 18.01 1.31 -0.49
C ALA A 41 18.21 2.73 -1.07
N ARG A 42 17.13 3.43 -1.43
CA ARG A 42 17.16 4.83 -1.91
C ARG A 42 17.00 5.84 -0.77
N GLY A 43 16.79 5.37 0.46
CA GLY A 43 16.43 6.19 1.62
C GLY A 43 14.92 6.34 1.77
N LEU A 44 14.48 6.47 3.02
CA LEU A 44 13.05 6.52 3.38
C LEU A 44 12.55 7.95 3.66
N ASP A 45 13.35 8.98 3.42
CA ASP A 45 12.97 10.37 3.74
C ASP A 45 11.70 10.82 3.02
N ALA A 46 11.60 10.53 1.72
CA ALA A 46 10.42 10.84 0.91
C ALA A 46 9.19 10.03 1.38
N TYR A 47 9.39 8.76 1.70
CA TYR A 47 8.35 7.89 2.26
C TYR A 47 7.82 8.44 3.58
N HIS A 48 8.69 8.71 4.56
CA HIS A 48 8.30 9.20 5.87
C HIS A 48 7.68 10.61 5.79
N HIS A 49 8.14 11.45 4.86
CA HIS A 49 7.48 12.73 4.61
C HIS A 49 6.05 12.55 4.09
N ALA A 50 5.83 11.65 3.13
CA ALA A 50 4.51 11.33 2.61
C ALA A 50 3.61 10.65 3.67
N GLU A 51 4.18 9.76 4.48
CA GLU A 51 3.51 9.08 5.58
C GLU A 51 3.00 10.08 6.63
N ARG A 52 3.86 11.00 7.08
CA ARG A 52 3.45 12.07 7.98
C ARG A 52 2.37 12.95 7.38
N ALA A 53 2.47 13.29 6.08
CA ALA A 53 1.45 14.07 5.40
C ALA A 53 0.11 13.33 5.36
N ALA A 54 0.10 12.03 5.06
CA ALA A 54 -1.10 11.22 5.04
C ALA A 54 -1.76 11.12 6.43
N LEU A 55 -0.98 10.80 7.46
CA LEU A 55 -1.47 10.69 8.83
C LEU A 55 -2.02 12.03 9.35
N ALA A 56 -1.33 13.14 9.07
CA ALA A 56 -1.81 14.48 9.43
C ALA A 56 -3.15 14.82 8.76
N GLN A 57 -3.40 14.36 7.54
CA GLN A 57 -4.70 14.56 6.87
C GLN A 57 -5.78 13.66 7.48
N ILE A 58 -5.45 12.41 7.83
CA ILE A 58 -6.39 11.51 8.52
C ILE A 58 -6.84 12.14 9.84
N GLU A 59 -5.90 12.69 10.62
CA GLU A 59 -6.20 13.41 11.86
C GLU A 59 -7.04 14.67 11.61
N LYS A 60 -6.61 15.53 10.67
CA LYS A 60 -7.31 16.78 10.34
C LYS A 60 -8.76 16.58 9.90
N GLN A 61 -9.05 15.46 9.24
CA GLN A 61 -10.38 15.13 8.73
C GLN A 61 -11.20 14.26 9.71
N ASP A 62 -10.69 14.01 10.91
CA ASP A 62 -11.31 13.13 11.92
C ASP A 62 -11.62 11.71 11.39
N LEU A 63 -10.73 11.20 10.54
CA LEU A 63 -10.86 9.89 9.90
C LEU A 63 -10.11 8.77 10.65
N GLY A 64 -9.60 9.05 11.85
CA GLY A 64 -8.77 8.13 12.64
C GLY A 64 -9.44 6.77 12.89
N VAL A 65 -10.70 6.79 13.35
CA VAL A 65 -11.47 5.55 13.60
C VAL A 65 -11.63 4.72 12.32
N ARG A 66 -12.00 5.37 11.20
CA ARG A 66 -12.19 4.69 9.91
C ARG A 66 -10.87 4.11 9.38
N TRP A 67 -9.76 4.81 9.61
CA TRP A 67 -8.43 4.32 9.26
C TRP A 67 -8.05 3.09 10.10
N ASP A 68 -8.29 3.14 11.41
CA ASP A 68 -8.00 2.03 12.31
C ASP A 68 -8.84 0.78 12.01
N GLU A 69 -10.13 0.94 11.73
CA GLU A 69 -11.00 -0.17 11.29
C GLU A 69 -10.48 -0.83 10.02
N PHE A 70 -10.08 -0.03 9.02
CA PHE A 70 -9.51 -0.55 7.78
C PHE A 70 -8.16 -1.25 8.03
N ARG A 71 -7.29 -0.64 8.83
CA ARG A 71 -5.99 -1.22 9.21
C ARG A 71 -6.17 -2.54 9.96
N GLN A 72 -7.15 -2.63 10.87
CA GLN A 72 -7.46 -3.84 11.61
C GLN A 72 -8.03 -4.93 10.68
N LYS A 73 -8.91 -4.57 9.73
CA LYS A 73 -9.37 -5.50 8.69
C LYS A 73 -8.20 -6.06 7.87
N LEU A 74 -7.19 -5.24 7.58
CA LEU A 74 -6.09 -5.59 6.70
C LEU A 74 -4.96 -6.38 7.39
N PHE A 75 -4.57 -5.97 8.59
CA PHE A 75 -3.40 -6.50 9.31
C PHE A 75 -3.74 -7.20 10.64
N GLY A 76 -4.97 -7.06 11.13
CA GLY A 76 -5.39 -7.60 12.43
C GLY A 76 -5.81 -9.07 12.37
N LEU A 77 -5.52 -9.81 13.44
CA LEU A 77 -6.10 -11.13 13.70
C LEU A 77 -7.55 -10.93 14.18
N THR A 78 -8.54 -11.05 13.30
CA THR A 78 -9.92 -11.25 13.75
C THR A 78 -10.10 -12.72 14.12
N GLU A 79 -10.67 -12.99 15.30
CA GLU A 79 -10.70 -14.35 15.91
C GLU A 79 -11.34 -15.46 15.06
N SER A 80 -12.02 -15.14 13.96
CA SER A 80 -12.73 -16.13 13.13
C SER A 80 -12.01 -16.53 11.84
N ALA A 81 -10.94 -15.83 11.45
CA ALA A 81 -10.10 -16.20 10.31
C ALA A 81 -8.81 -15.38 10.41
N GLY A 82 -7.65 -16.02 10.29
CA GLY A 82 -6.35 -15.34 10.37
C GLY A 82 -6.32 -14.06 9.52
N ALA A 83 -5.59 -13.04 10.00
CA ALA A 83 -5.47 -11.74 9.34
C ALA A 83 -5.28 -11.87 7.82
N LEU A 84 -5.92 -10.99 7.04
CA LEU A 84 -5.74 -10.94 5.58
C LEU A 84 -4.25 -10.96 5.25
N ILE A 85 -3.46 -10.18 5.99
CA ILE A 85 -2.01 -10.24 5.98
C ILE A 85 -1.49 -10.70 7.34
N ASN A 86 -0.92 -11.90 7.35
CA ASN A 86 -0.03 -12.35 8.43
C ASN A 86 1.20 -12.98 7.78
N TRP A 87 1.82 -12.22 6.88
CA TRP A 87 2.94 -12.73 6.09
C TRP A 87 4.20 -12.78 6.92
N LYS A 88 4.38 -11.88 7.90
CA LYS A 88 5.52 -11.96 8.82
C LYS A 88 5.53 -13.26 9.61
N ALA A 89 4.40 -13.72 10.15
CA ALA A 89 4.38 -15.01 10.84
C ALA A 89 4.60 -16.19 9.89
N ARG A 90 4.20 -16.08 8.63
CA ARG A 90 4.34 -17.15 7.61
C ARG A 90 5.72 -17.18 6.94
N HIS A 91 6.37 -16.03 6.76
CA HIS A 91 7.53 -15.83 5.88
C HIS A 91 8.68 -15.01 6.51
N GLY A 92 8.63 -14.74 7.82
CA GLY A 92 9.69 -14.04 8.55
C GLY A 92 9.95 -12.62 8.04
N GLN A 93 11.22 -12.26 7.86
CA GLN A 93 11.62 -10.91 7.46
C GLN A 93 11.10 -10.52 6.07
N LEU A 94 10.97 -11.48 5.15
CA LEU A 94 10.38 -11.24 3.83
C LEU A 94 8.93 -10.77 3.95
N GLY A 95 8.15 -11.47 4.78
CA GLY A 95 6.78 -11.11 5.07
C GLY A 95 6.66 -9.74 5.73
N HIS A 96 7.58 -9.40 6.63
CA HIS A 96 7.61 -8.08 7.26
C HIS A 96 7.83 -6.94 6.26
N LYS A 97 8.71 -7.12 5.27
CA LYS A 97 8.94 -6.13 4.20
C LYS A 97 7.72 -5.98 3.29
N ALA A 98 7.08 -7.10 2.93
CA ALA A 98 5.86 -7.08 2.14
C ALA A 98 4.69 -6.41 2.90
N GLU A 99 4.60 -6.60 4.21
CA GLU A 99 3.67 -5.89 5.09
C GLU A 99 3.91 -4.37 5.09
N ASN A 100 5.16 -3.93 5.16
CA ASN A 100 5.49 -2.50 5.08
C ASN A 100 5.07 -1.90 3.72
N ALA A 101 5.31 -2.61 2.62
CA ALA A 101 4.82 -2.21 1.31
C ALA A 101 3.27 -2.11 1.26
N ALA A 102 2.58 -3.09 1.85
CA ALA A 102 1.11 -3.11 1.91
C ALA A 102 0.56 -1.96 2.74
N PHE A 103 1.22 -1.64 3.85
CA PHE A 103 0.87 -0.51 4.71
C PHE A 103 0.99 0.83 3.97
N GLY A 104 2.10 1.04 3.25
CA GLY A 104 2.27 2.23 2.40
C GLY A 104 1.17 2.35 1.33
N ALA A 105 0.84 1.24 0.65
CA ALA A 105 -0.26 1.21 -0.32
C ALA A 105 -1.61 1.57 0.29
N ALA A 106 -1.94 0.97 1.43
CA ALA A 106 -3.15 1.24 2.20
C ALA A 106 -3.25 2.72 2.59
N LEU A 107 -2.18 3.27 3.15
CA LEU A 107 -2.13 4.66 3.60
C LEU A 107 -2.27 5.64 2.42
N GLY A 108 -1.55 5.38 1.32
CA GLY A 108 -1.59 6.20 0.11
C GLY A 108 -2.98 6.21 -0.53
N LEU A 109 -3.65 5.06 -0.63
CA LEU A 109 -5.03 4.99 -1.13
C LEU A 109 -6.02 5.68 -0.20
N PHE A 110 -5.90 5.47 1.11
CA PHE A 110 -6.83 6.04 2.09
C PHE A 110 -6.79 7.57 2.11
N SER A 111 -5.60 8.15 1.90
CA SER A 111 -5.36 9.59 1.95
C SER A 111 -5.22 10.24 0.56
N ARG A 112 -5.50 9.50 -0.52
CA ARG A 112 -5.22 9.89 -1.91
C ARG A 112 -5.68 11.30 -2.28
N GLU A 113 -6.90 11.68 -1.88
CA GLU A 113 -7.50 12.98 -2.21
C GLU A 113 -6.79 14.17 -1.54
N HIS A 114 -5.92 13.91 -0.56
CA HIS A 114 -5.21 14.92 0.22
C HIS A 114 -3.69 14.89 0.06
N LEU A 115 -3.17 13.98 -0.77
CA LEU A 115 -1.75 13.86 -1.08
C LEU A 115 -1.44 14.48 -2.45
N THR A 116 -0.22 15.01 -2.58
CA THR A 116 0.33 15.28 -3.91
C THR A 116 0.58 13.96 -4.64
N ARG A 117 0.67 14.01 -5.98
CA ARG A 117 1.02 12.83 -6.80
C ARG A 117 2.35 12.19 -6.36
N GLU A 118 3.32 13.00 -5.97
CA GLU A 118 4.64 12.53 -5.52
C GLU A 118 4.57 11.85 -4.14
N GLN A 119 3.79 12.41 -3.21
CA GLN A 119 3.58 11.80 -1.90
C GLN A 119 2.84 10.46 -2.04
N TYR A 120 1.76 10.43 -2.84
CA TYR A 120 1.05 9.19 -3.15
C TYR A 120 2.01 8.15 -3.76
N ALA A 121 2.76 8.53 -4.79
CA ALA A 121 3.71 7.64 -5.45
C ALA A 121 4.75 7.10 -4.46
N SER A 122 5.28 7.94 -3.58
CA SER A 122 6.26 7.52 -2.55
C SER A 122 5.66 6.43 -1.65
N LEU A 123 4.40 6.55 -1.24
CA LEU A 123 3.78 5.55 -0.37
C LEU A 123 3.50 4.22 -1.08
N VAL A 124 2.98 4.26 -2.31
CA VAL A 124 2.46 3.06 -2.98
C VAL A 124 3.51 2.34 -3.83
N GLU A 125 4.63 2.99 -4.18
CA GLU A 125 5.64 2.47 -5.10
C GLU A 125 6.17 1.07 -4.72
N PRO A 126 6.47 0.75 -3.44
CA PRO A 126 6.90 -0.59 -3.06
C PRO A 126 5.89 -1.68 -3.43
N MET A 127 4.60 -1.45 -3.18
CA MET A 127 3.56 -2.43 -3.49
C MET A 127 3.19 -2.41 -4.97
N ALA A 128 3.37 -1.29 -5.66
CA ALA A 128 3.14 -1.18 -7.10
C ALA A 128 4.01 -2.15 -7.92
N GLU A 129 5.15 -2.58 -7.36
CA GLU A 129 5.97 -3.63 -7.97
C GLU A 129 5.23 -4.97 -8.10
N ALA A 130 4.31 -5.26 -7.18
CA ALA A 130 3.52 -6.49 -7.16
C ALA A 130 2.06 -6.27 -7.61
N LEU A 131 1.52 -5.06 -7.41
CA LEU A 131 0.20 -4.62 -7.82
C LEU A 131 0.30 -3.40 -8.75
N PRO A 132 0.55 -3.60 -10.06
CA PRO A 132 0.88 -2.50 -10.99
C PRO A 132 -0.22 -1.44 -11.14
N TRP A 133 -1.46 -1.79 -10.80
CA TRP A 133 -2.60 -0.88 -10.87
C TRP A 133 -2.49 0.29 -9.88
N LEU A 134 -1.64 0.19 -8.84
CA LEU A 134 -1.38 1.29 -7.90
C LEU A 134 -0.66 2.48 -8.58
N LEU A 135 0.19 2.19 -9.57
CA LEU A 135 0.88 3.20 -10.38
C LEU A 135 0.81 2.82 -11.86
N PRO A 136 -0.34 3.00 -12.53
CA PRO A 136 -0.54 2.53 -13.90
C PRO A 136 0.41 3.21 -14.91
N ASP A 137 0.90 4.40 -14.59
CA ASP A 137 1.87 5.14 -15.42
C ASP A 137 3.32 4.63 -15.25
N ARG A 138 3.57 3.68 -14.34
CA ARG A 138 4.91 3.16 -14.05
C ARG A 138 4.92 1.64 -14.19
N ALA A 139 5.70 1.15 -15.15
CA ALA A 139 5.93 -0.28 -15.25
C ALA A 139 6.68 -0.79 -14.01
N PRO A 140 6.33 -1.98 -13.48
CA PRO A 140 7.12 -2.65 -12.46
C PRO A 140 8.54 -2.86 -12.96
N ALA A 141 9.53 -2.68 -12.09
CA ALA A 141 10.91 -2.77 -12.50
C ALA A 141 11.31 -4.23 -12.82
N PRO A 142 12.22 -4.46 -13.79
CA PRO A 142 12.59 -5.82 -14.16
C PRO A 142 13.14 -6.58 -12.94
N ARG A 143 12.72 -7.84 -12.76
CA ARG A 143 13.36 -8.73 -11.78
C ARG A 143 14.82 -8.87 -12.21
N LYS A 144 15.77 -8.59 -11.31
CA LYS A 144 17.16 -8.97 -11.57
C LYS A 144 17.24 -10.51 -11.47
N PRO A 145 17.90 -11.18 -12.44
CA PRO A 145 18.11 -12.62 -12.39
C PRO A 145 18.96 -13.04 -11.19
#